data_AF-A0AAE3LN75-F1
#
_entry.id   AF-A0AAE3LN75-F1
#
_cell.length_a   1.000
_cell.length_b   1.000
_cell.length_c   1.000
_cell.angle_alpha   90.00
_cell.angle_beta   90.00
_cell.angle_gamma   90.00
#
_symmetry.space_group_name_H-M   'P 1'
#
loop_
_entity.id
_entity.type
_entity.pdbx_description
1 polymer ?
#
loop_
_entity_poly.entity_id
_entity_poly.type
_entity_poly.pdbx_seq_one_letter_code
_entity_poly.pdbx_strand_id
1 'polypeptide(L)'
;MKQKRNKLMKLVGWIFFLFALAFFCLQMGYLFVHSRYQVEYIDNRLFYIINIFCVLCLIVAIFILLTLTKKIRIALSSVALLFIIVNTWLLIKSNQQIKNITSISPDWVQVFSIKEDVASGEAMYYRSYYGILGRAKERLSFYPQEEVKLEWLANDIAAVTYKAEDQTLQQFIATYGDRGSGRSYYYVGAEMHGSWQADDSKVISDTEGISIIENGKTEWFPWDNIVQFGTLAVVLMKNSEAAWTIALDENFEVHSEALVPTTGNIILYKATMEQTDPIVLRCEDEY
;
A
#
# COMPACT_ATOMS: atom_id res chain seq x y z
N MET A 1 -24.04 23.34 38.17
CA MET A 1 -23.99 22.40 37.01
C MET A 1 -24.20 23.07 35.65
N LYS A 2 -25.20 23.96 35.46
CA LYS A 2 -25.52 24.63 34.18
C LYS A 2 -24.34 25.41 33.55
N GLN A 3 -23.54 26.10 34.36
CA GLN A 3 -22.40 26.91 33.91
C GLN A 3 -21.20 26.07 33.43
N LYS A 4 -20.90 24.95 34.13
CA LYS A 4 -19.88 23.96 33.72
C LYS A 4 -20.25 23.32 32.37
N ARG A 5 -21.52 22.94 32.20
CA ARG A 5 -22.05 22.38 30.94
C ARG A 5 -21.94 23.37 29.77
N ASN A 6 -22.17 24.67 30.00
CA ASN A 6 -22.04 25.68 28.96
C ASN A 6 -20.57 25.94 28.54
N LYS A 7 -19.63 25.90 29.49
CA LYS A 7 -18.18 25.97 29.18
C LYS A 7 -17.71 24.74 28.38
N LEU A 8 -18.16 23.55 28.75
CA LEU A 8 -17.82 22.31 28.06
C LEU A 8 -18.33 22.30 26.61
N MET A 9 -19.58 22.73 26.37
CA MET A 9 -20.10 22.80 25.01
C MET A 9 -19.29 23.77 24.15
N LYS A 10 -18.92 24.94 24.66
CA LYS A 10 -18.05 25.88 23.93
C LYS A 10 -16.70 25.27 23.57
N LEU A 11 -16.08 24.53 24.49
CA LEU A 11 -14.83 23.82 24.22
C LEU A 11 -15.00 22.81 23.07
N VAL A 12 -16.05 21.98 23.12
CA VAL A 12 -16.36 21.01 22.06
C VAL A 12 -16.57 21.72 20.71
N GLY A 13 -17.31 22.83 20.69
CA GLY A 13 -17.51 23.62 19.47
C GLY A 13 -16.20 24.12 18.85
N TRP A 14 -15.26 24.59 19.68
CA TRP A 14 -13.93 24.99 19.22
C TRP A 14 -13.10 23.82 18.70
N ILE A 15 -13.18 22.63 19.33
CA ILE A 15 -12.51 21.42 18.84
C ILE A 15 -13.02 21.06 17.44
N PHE A 16 -14.34 21.05 17.23
CA PHE A 16 -14.91 20.78 15.91
C PHE A 16 -14.52 21.85 14.88
N PHE A 17 -14.43 23.12 15.28
CA PHE A 17 -13.97 24.18 14.41
C PHE A 17 -12.50 23.97 13.98
N LEU A 18 -11.63 23.57 14.91
CA LEU A 18 -10.24 23.25 14.61
C LEU A 18 -10.11 22.05 13.66
N PHE A 19 -10.92 21.01 13.84
CA PHE A 19 -10.94 19.89 12.88
C PHE A 19 -11.42 20.31 11.49
N ALA A 20 -12.48 21.12 11.40
CA ALA A 20 -12.93 21.66 10.12
C ALA A 20 -11.84 22.48 9.43
N LEU A 21 -11.15 23.35 10.18
CA LEU A 21 -10.03 24.13 9.66
C LEU A 21 -8.87 23.24 9.21
N ALA A 22 -8.54 22.20 9.97
CA ALA A 22 -7.48 21.26 9.61
C ALA A 22 -7.81 20.50 8.32
N PHE A 23 -9.02 19.97 8.17
CA PHE A 23 -9.45 19.29 6.94
C PHE A 23 -9.51 20.26 5.75
N PHE A 24 -9.95 21.50 5.96
CA PHE A 24 -9.93 22.53 4.92
C PHE A 24 -8.50 22.83 4.46
N CYS A 25 -7.57 23.03 5.41
CA CYS A 25 -6.15 23.24 5.09
C CYS A 25 -5.54 22.04 4.39
N LEU A 26 -5.88 20.81 4.80
CA LEU A 26 -5.43 19.58 4.15
C LEU A 26 -5.91 19.53 2.69
N GLN A 27 -7.19 19.85 2.45
CA GLN A 27 -7.77 19.86 1.11
C GLN A 27 -7.13 20.93 0.21
N MET A 28 -6.92 22.13 0.72
CA MET A 28 -6.25 23.21 -0.01
C MET A 28 -4.78 22.87 -0.29
N GLY A 29 -4.09 22.28 0.69
CA GLY A 29 -2.73 21.78 0.54
C GLY A 29 -2.64 20.70 -0.53
N TYR A 30 -3.58 19.75 -0.53
CA TYR A 30 -3.69 18.72 -1.57
C TYR A 30 -3.85 19.34 -2.95
N LEU A 31 -4.81 20.26 -3.15
CA LEU A 31 -5.04 20.88 -4.47
C LEU A 31 -3.80 21.60 -4.99
N PHE A 32 -3.07 22.28 -4.10
CA PHE A 32 -1.81 22.94 -4.43
C PHE A 32 -0.72 21.94 -4.84
N VAL A 33 -0.52 20.88 -4.04
CA VAL A 33 0.51 19.87 -4.29
C VAL A 33 0.18 19.02 -5.53
N HIS A 34 -1.09 18.67 -5.73
CA HIS A 34 -1.59 17.97 -6.92
C HIS A 34 -1.28 18.76 -8.19
N SER A 35 -1.66 20.05 -8.22
CA SER A 35 -1.42 20.92 -9.38
C SER A 35 0.07 21.09 -9.72
N ARG A 36 0.94 21.09 -8.70
CA ARG A 36 2.38 21.35 -8.90
C ARG A 36 3.21 20.09 -9.16
N TYR A 37 2.84 18.98 -8.53
CA TYR A 37 3.70 17.79 -8.43
C TYR A 37 3.04 16.51 -8.94
N GLN A 38 1.83 16.58 -9.50
CA GLN A 38 1.09 15.42 -9.99
C GLN A 38 0.94 14.33 -8.92
N VAL A 39 0.80 14.76 -7.67
CA VAL A 39 0.53 13.88 -6.52
C VAL A 39 -0.97 13.75 -6.40
N GLU A 40 -1.44 12.54 -6.11
CA GLU A 40 -2.84 12.26 -5.88
C GLU A 40 -3.04 11.75 -4.46
N TYR A 41 -4.29 11.75 -3.98
CA TYR A 41 -4.62 10.91 -2.85
C TYR A 41 -4.35 9.45 -3.23
N ILE A 42 -3.81 8.70 -2.28
CA ILE A 42 -3.50 7.28 -2.44
C ILE A 42 -4.78 6.48 -2.74
N ASP A 43 -5.91 6.98 -2.28
CA ASP A 43 -7.25 6.49 -2.56
C ASP A 43 -8.14 7.67 -2.97
N ASN A 44 -8.74 7.59 -4.17
CA ASN A 44 -9.56 8.66 -4.72
C ASN A 44 -10.78 9.00 -3.83
N ARG A 45 -11.26 8.04 -3.03
CA ARG A 45 -12.40 8.24 -2.12
C ARG A 45 -12.07 9.27 -1.03
N LEU A 46 -10.80 9.42 -0.64
CA LEU A 46 -10.36 10.34 0.42
C LEU A 46 -10.72 11.79 0.11
N PHE A 47 -10.62 12.22 -1.16
CA PHE A 47 -10.97 13.58 -1.59
C PHE A 47 -12.39 13.97 -1.13
N TYR A 48 -13.36 13.09 -1.37
CA TYR A 48 -14.77 13.34 -1.04
C TYR A 48 -15.05 13.14 0.44
N ILE A 49 -14.44 12.12 1.05
CA ILE A 49 -14.61 11.82 2.48
C ILE A 49 -14.10 12.99 3.33
N ILE A 50 -12.92 13.53 3.02
CA ILE A 50 -12.34 14.69 3.73
C ILE A 50 -13.26 15.92 3.60
N ASN A 51 -13.80 16.19 2.41
CA ASN A 51 -14.75 17.28 2.20
C ASN A 51 -16.03 17.12 3.04
N ILE A 52 -16.60 15.91 3.09
CA ILE A 52 -17.78 15.61 3.89
C ILE A 52 -17.49 15.82 5.38
N PHE A 53 -16.39 15.28 5.90
CA PHE A 53 -15.99 15.46 7.30
C PHE A 53 -15.73 16.93 7.65
N CYS A 54 -15.06 17.67 6.76
CA CYS A 54 -14.84 19.11 6.93
C CYS A 54 -16.16 19.85 7.16
N VAL A 55 -17.16 19.60 6.31
CA VAL A 55 -18.46 20.27 6.38
C VAL A 55 -19.25 19.84 7.61
N LEU A 56 -19.25 18.54 7.97
CA LEU A 56 -19.89 18.05 9.18
C LEU A 56 -19.31 18.70 10.45
N CYS A 57 -17.98 18.73 10.57
CA CYS A 57 -17.30 19.38 11.68
C CYS A 57 -17.65 20.88 11.75
N LEU A 58 -17.68 21.57 10.60
CA LEU A 58 -17.97 23.00 10.53
C LEU A 58 -19.41 23.32 11.01
N ILE A 59 -20.40 22.53 10.59
CA ILE A 59 -21.80 22.75 11.00
C ILE A 59 -21.98 22.52 12.49
N VAL A 60 -21.39 21.44 13.02
CA VAL A 60 -21.44 21.13 14.45
C VAL A 60 -20.82 22.28 15.25
N ALA A 61 -19.66 22.79 14.81
CA ALA A 61 -19.01 23.94 15.43
C ALA A 61 -19.90 25.19 15.41
N ILE A 62 -20.48 25.52 14.26
CA ILE A 62 -21.35 26.68 14.07
C ILE A 62 -22.59 26.60 14.98
N PHE A 63 -23.25 25.44 15.05
CA PHE A 63 -24.45 25.26 15.87
C PHE A 63 -24.19 25.34 17.37
N ILE A 64 -22.99 24.98 17.81
CA ILE A 64 -22.58 25.03 19.22
C ILE A 64 -22.09 26.43 19.61
N LEU A 65 -21.29 27.08 18.75
CA LEU A 65 -20.62 28.34 19.07
C LEU A 65 -21.50 29.58 18.83
N LEU A 66 -22.40 29.52 17.84
CA LEU A 66 -23.20 30.67 17.42
C LEU A 66 -24.67 30.54 17.82
N THR A 67 -25.23 31.63 18.35
CA THR A 67 -26.66 31.74 18.62
C THR A 67 -27.41 32.11 17.34
N LEU A 68 -27.77 31.10 16.55
CA LEU A 68 -28.46 31.28 15.28
C LEU A 68 -29.98 31.22 15.42
N THR A 69 -30.70 32.04 14.63
CA THR A 69 -32.17 31.95 14.50
C THR A 69 -32.59 30.66 13.82
N LYS A 70 -33.83 30.21 14.06
CA LYS A 70 -34.36 28.97 13.46
C LYS A 70 -34.26 28.96 11.93
N LYS A 71 -34.53 30.10 11.28
CA LYS A 71 -34.43 30.26 9.82
C LYS A 71 -33.00 30.03 9.31
N ILE A 72 -32.00 30.63 9.96
CA ILE A 72 -30.58 30.49 9.57
C ILE A 72 -30.09 29.06 9.80
N ARG A 73 -30.48 28.43 10.91
CA ARG A 73 -30.12 27.02 11.16
C ARG A 73 -30.64 26.10 10.06
N ILE A 74 -31.90 26.25 9.66
CA ILE A 74 -32.51 25.46 8.58
C ILE A 74 -31.78 25.72 7.26
N ALA A 75 -31.48 26.98 6.93
CA ALA A 75 -30.76 27.32 5.71
C ALA A 75 -29.37 26.67 5.67
N LEU A 76 -28.58 26.80 6.74
CA LEU A 76 -27.24 26.19 6.83
C LEU A 76 -27.30 24.66 6.76
N SER A 77 -28.25 24.03 7.46
CA SER A 77 -28.47 22.58 7.37
C SER A 77 -28.83 22.13 5.95
N SER A 78 -29.61 22.93 5.23
CA SER A 78 -30.02 22.59 3.85
C SER A 78 -28.85 22.68 2.88
N VAL A 79 -28.04 23.74 2.98
CA VAL A 79 -26.83 23.92 2.15
C VAL A 79 -25.81 22.80 2.42
N ALA A 80 -25.59 22.50 3.69
CA ALA A 80 -24.75 21.40 4.11
C ALA A 80 -25.21 20.05 3.57
N LEU A 81 -26.50 19.75 3.70
CA LEU A 81 -27.08 18.50 3.22
C LEU A 81 -26.90 18.38 1.71
N LEU A 82 -27.15 19.45 0.95
CA LEU A 82 -26.91 19.47 -0.48
C LEU A 82 -25.44 19.21 -0.83
N PHE A 83 -24.51 19.86 -0.12
CA PHE A 83 -23.07 19.65 -0.32
C PHE A 83 -22.66 18.19 -0.07
N ILE A 84 -23.18 17.58 0.99
CA ILE A 84 -22.91 16.17 1.31
C ILE A 84 -23.49 15.26 0.23
N ILE A 85 -24.73 15.50 -0.22
CA ILE A 85 -25.36 14.72 -1.30
C ILE A 85 -24.51 14.77 -2.57
N VAL A 86 -24.04 15.95 -2.97
CA VAL A 86 -23.20 16.12 -4.15
C VAL A 86 -21.87 15.38 -4.01
N ASN A 87 -21.17 15.50 -2.87
CA ASN A 87 -19.90 14.81 -2.66
C ASN A 87 -20.07 13.28 -2.59
N THR A 88 -21.15 12.80 -1.98
CA THR A 88 -21.48 11.37 -1.96
C THR A 88 -21.76 10.85 -3.36
N TRP A 89 -22.52 11.60 -4.18
CA TRP A 89 -22.76 11.22 -5.57
C TRP A 89 -21.47 11.19 -6.39
N LEU A 90 -20.60 12.19 -6.24
CA LEU A 90 -19.30 12.22 -6.91
C LEU A 90 -18.37 11.09 -6.45
N LEU A 91 -18.39 10.73 -5.16
CA LEU A 91 -17.66 9.59 -4.62
C LEU A 91 -18.10 8.29 -5.30
N ILE A 92 -19.42 8.04 -5.35
CA ILE A 92 -19.98 6.84 -5.98
C ILE A 92 -19.59 6.80 -7.46
N LYS A 93 -19.77 7.91 -8.18
CA LYS A 93 -19.40 8.01 -9.59
C LYS A 93 -17.90 7.75 -9.81
N SER A 94 -17.03 8.34 -8.99
CA SER A 94 -15.59 8.13 -9.07
C SER A 94 -15.22 6.67 -8.83
N ASN A 95 -15.84 6.01 -7.85
CA ASN A 95 -15.58 4.61 -7.52
C ASN A 95 -16.14 3.63 -8.58
N GLN A 96 -17.14 4.04 -9.37
CA GLN A 96 -17.62 3.29 -10.53
C GLN A 96 -16.69 3.40 -11.74
N GLN A 97 -15.94 4.50 -11.84
CA GLN A 97 -14.98 4.73 -12.92
C GLN A 97 -13.61 4.15 -12.59
N ILE A 98 -13.17 4.33 -11.35
CA ILE A 98 -11.86 3.90 -10.86
C ILE A 98 -12.05 2.99 -9.65
N LYS A 99 -11.71 1.71 -9.80
CA LYS A 99 -11.65 0.77 -8.71
C LYS A 99 -10.32 0.94 -7.98
N ASN A 100 -10.39 1.27 -6.69
CA ASN A 100 -9.20 1.47 -5.85
C ASN A 100 -8.94 0.19 -5.05
N ILE A 101 -7.79 -0.44 -5.27
CA ILE A 101 -7.32 -1.60 -4.52
C ILE A 101 -6.24 -1.09 -3.56
N THR A 102 -6.56 -1.06 -2.28
CA THR A 102 -5.68 -0.47 -1.26
C THR A 102 -5.52 -1.37 -0.06
N SER A 103 -4.32 -1.44 0.49
CA SER A 103 -4.05 -2.12 1.76
C SER A 103 -3.03 -1.31 2.57
N ILE A 104 -3.19 -1.33 3.89
CA ILE A 104 -2.28 -0.64 4.83
C ILE A 104 -1.29 -1.68 5.36
N SER A 105 -0.02 -1.31 5.47
CA SER A 105 1.01 -2.19 6.02
C SER A 105 0.73 -2.55 7.49
N PRO A 106 1.27 -3.67 7.99
CA PRO A 106 1.06 -4.08 9.38
C PRO A 106 1.52 -3.04 10.42
N ASP A 107 2.55 -2.25 10.12
CA ASP A 107 3.05 -1.13 10.95
C ASP A 107 2.32 0.20 10.73
N TRP A 108 1.35 0.25 9.82
CA TRP A 108 0.54 1.43 9.48
C TRP A 108 1.31 2.59 8.83
N VAL A 109 2.54 2.35 8.37
CA VAL A 109 3.39 3.39 7.76
C VAL A 109 3.15 3.50 6.25
N GLN A 110 3.00 2.36 5.56
CA GLN A 110 2.87 2.30 4.11
C GLN A 110 1.42 1.99 3.70
N VAL A 111 1.07 2.45 2.50
CA VAL A 111 -0.22 2.16 1.89
C VAL A 111 0.04 1.67 0.48
N PHE A 112 -0.24 0.40 0.27
CA PHE A 112 -0.31 -0.17 -1.06
C PHE A 112 -1.54 0.38 -1.79
N SER A 113 -1.37 0.80 -3.04
CA SER A 113 -2.48 1.28 -3.87
C SER A 113 -2.31 0.97 -5.35
N ILE A 114 -3.37 0.40 -5.91
CA ILE A 114 -3.59 0.31 -7.35
C ILE A 114 -4.90 1.02 -7.68
N LYS A 115 -4.89 1.77 -8.77
CA LYS A 115 -6.08 2.35 -9.37
C LYS A 115 -6.33 1.68 -10.72
N GLU A 116 -7.46 1.00 -10.85
CA GLU A 116 -7.90 0.32 -12.05
C GLU A 116 -9.02 1.14 -12.71
N ASP A 117 -8.82 1.54 -13.95
CA ASP A 117 -9.88 2.13 -14.78
C ASP A 117 -10.83 1.01 -15.22
N VAL A 118 -12.10 1.12 -14.82
CA VAL A 118 -13.10 0.06 -15.04
C VAL A 118 -13.48 -0.07 -16.52
N ALA A 119 -13.32 0.98 -17.33
CA ALA A 119 -13.68 0.97 -18.74
C ALA A 119 -12.58 0.37 -19.62
N SER A 120 -11.31 0.69 -19.35
CA SER A 120 -10.17 0.19 -20.12
C SER A 120 -9.55 -1.08 -19.53
N GLY A 121 -9.77 -1.37 -18.24
CA GLY A 121 -9.07 -2.42 -17.51
C GLY A 121 -7.62 -2.03 -17.14
N GLU A 122 -7.18 -0.81 -17.45
CA GLU A 122 -5.82 -0.38 -17.16
C GLU A 122 -5.63 -0.17 -15.66
N ALA A 123 -4.64 -0.85 -15.10
CA ALA A 123 -4.26 -0.70 -13.70
C ALA A 123 -2.95 0.06 -13.57
N MET A 124 -2.90 0.97 -12.59
CA MET A 124 -1.71 1.76 -12.28
C MET A 124 -1.38 1.62 -10.80
N TYR A 125 -0.18 1.17 -10.50
CA TYR A 125 0.38 1.19 -9.16
C TYR A 125 0.80 2.61 -8.76
N TYR A 126 0.36 3.02 -7.57
CA TYR A 126 0.73 4.29 -6.95
C TYR A 126 1.65 4.03 -5.77
N ARG A 127 2.88 4.58 -5.85
CA ARG A 127 3.79 4.56 -4.71
C ARG A 127 3.34 5.61 -3.69
N SER A 128 3.11 5.17 -2.45
CA SER A 128 2.82 6.07 -1.33
C SER A 128 4.01 6.98 -1.04
N TYR A 129 3.70 8.25 -0.83
CA TYR A 129 4.63 9.26 -0.33
C TYR A 129 3.91 9.98 0.81
N TYR A 130 4.41 9.86 2.04
CA TYR A 130 3.83 10.52 3.22
C TYR A 130 2.38 10.08 3.52
N GLY A 131 2.13 8.77 3.58
CA GLY A 131 0.84 8.19 4.01
C GLY A 131 -0.25 8.29 2.94
N ILE A 132 -1.14 9.28 3.06
CA ILE A 132 -2.38 9.37 2.25
C ILE A 132 -2.18 9.91 0.82
N LEU A 133 -0.95 10.24 0.45
CA LEU A 133 -0.61 10.75 -0.88
C LEU A 133 0.22 9.73 -1.64
N GLY A 134 0.09 9.73 -2.96
CA GLY A 134 0.85 8.83 -3.83
C GLY A 134 1.08 9.41 -5.22
N ARG A 135 1.99 8.78 -5.96
CA ARG A 135 2.21 9.08 -7.39
C ARG A 135 2.16 7.80 -8.20
N ALA A 136 1.60 7.89 -9.39
CA ALA A 136 1.67 6.83 -10.39
C ALA A 136 3.13 6.46 -10.63
N LYS A 137 3.43 5.17 -10.57
CA LYS A 137 4.79 4.65 -10.74
C LYS A 137 4.87 3.64 -11.87
N GLU A 138 3.92 2.70 -11.93
CA GLU A 138 4.04 1.56 -12.83
C GLU A 138 2.67 1.08 -13.29
N ARG A 139 2.55 0.81 -14.59
CA ARG A 139 1.34 0.25 -15.18
C ARG A 139 1.37 -1.26 -15.03
N LEU A 140 0.26 -1.82 -14.60
CA LEU A 140 0.04 -3.26 -14.45
C LEU A 140 -1.03 -3.69 -15.46
N SER A 141 -0.85 -4.88 -16.03
CA SER A 141 -1.72 -5.42 -17.07
C SER A 141 -2.58 -6.53 -16.46
N PHE A 142 -3.69 -6.14 -15.85
CA PHE A 142 -4.59 -7.07 -15.17
C PHE A 142 -5.59 -7.70 -16.13
N TYR A 143 -5.95 -8.95 -15.89
CA TYR A 143 -7.15 -9.52 -16.49
C TYR A 143 -8.38 -8.80 -15.90
N PRO A 144 -9.25 -8.18 -16.73
CA PRO A 144 -10.37 -7.41 -16.24
C PRO A 144 -11.30 -8.24 -15.34
N GLN A 145 -11.78 -7.62 -14.27
CA GLN A 145 -12.79 -8.18 -13.34
C GLN A 145 -12.38 -9.42 -12.52
N GLU A 146 -11.15 -9.92 -12.63
CA GLU A 146 -10.66 -10.92 -11.69
C GLU A 146 -10.24 -10.29 -10.36
N GLU A 147 -10.34 -11.10 -9.31
CA GLU A 147 -9.92 -10.71 -7.97
C GLU A 147 -8.39 -10.72 -7.89
N VAL A 148 -7.82 -9.77 -7.18
CA VAL A 148 -6.37 -9.73 -6.93
C VAL A 148 -6.13 -10.16 -5.49
N LYS A 149 -5.10 -10.98 -5.28
CA LYS A 149 -4.66 -11.40 -3.94
C LYS A 149 -3.52 -10.49 -3.51
N LEU A 150 -3.68 -9.79 -2.39
CA LEU A 150 -2.68 -8.93 -1.80
C LEU A 150 -2.22 -9.52 -0.47
N GLU A 151 -0.91 -9.67 -0.29
CA GLU A 151 -0.28 -10.13 0.94
C GLU A 151 0.87 -9.18 1.33
N TRP A 152 0.97 -8.85 2.62
CA TRP A 152 2.16 -8.14 3.13
C TRP A 152 3.18 -9.18 3.60
N LEU A 153 4.30 -9.27 2.88
CA LEU A 153 5.38 -10.20 3.22
C LEU A 153 6.18 -9.67 4.41
N ALA A 154 6.32 -8.35 4.52
CA ALA A 154 6.93 -7.64 5.63
C ALA A 154 6.24 -6.27 5.80
N ASN A 155 6.62 -5.47 6.80
CA ASN A 155 6.07 -4.12 6.99
C ASN A 155 6.23 -3.20 5.76
N ASP A 156 7.22 -3.46 4.92
CA ASP A 156 7.57 -2.62 3.77
C ASP A 156 7.63 -3.37 2.43
N ILE A 157 7.03 -4.57 2.37
CA ILE A 157 6.98 -5.41 1.17
C ILE A 157 5.56 -5.97 0.99
N ALA A 158 4.87 -5.54 -0.06
CA ALA A 158 3.56 -6.08 -0.44
C ALA A 158 3.66 -6.84 -1.76
N ALA A 159 3.15 -8.07 -1.78
CA ALA A 159 3.00 -8.89 -2.96
C ALA A 159 1.55 -8.85 -3.45
N VAL A 160 1.36 -8.55 -4.74
CA VAL A 160 0.07 -8.70 -5.41
C VAL A 160 0.17 -9.80 -6.43
N THR A 161 -0.62 -10.84 -6.23
CA THR A 161 -0.79 -11.95 -7.17
C THR A 161 -2.08 -11.74 -7.95
N TYR A 162 -1.97 -11.83 -9.27
CA TYR A 162 -3.07 -11.59 -10.18
C TYR A 162 -2.88 -12.40 -11.46
N LYS A 163 -3.93 -12.53 -12.25
CA LYS A 163 -3.81 -13.05 -13.62
C LYS A 163 -3.71 -11.88 -14.58
N ALA A 164 -2.77 -11.96 -15.52
CA ALA A 164 -2.60 -10.98 -16.57
C ALA A 164 -3.61 -11.19 -17.71
N GLU A 165 -3.64 -10.26 -18.68
CA GLU A 165 -4.56 -10.31 -19.83
C GLU A 165 -4.49 -11.64 -20.61
N ASP A 166 -3.32 -12.28 -20.67
CA ASP A 166 -3.08 -13.58 -21.30
C ASP A 166 -3.40 -14.79 -20.39
N GLN A 167 -4.02 -14.55 -19.23
CA GLN A 167 -4.38 -15.49 -18.17
C GLN A 167 -3.20 -16.13 -17.44
N THR A 168 -1.97 -15.66 -17.68
CA THR A 168 -0.79 -16.10 -16.92
C THR A 168 -0.83 -15.56 -15.50
N LEU A 169 -0.40 -16.36 -14.53
CA LEU A 169 -0.27 -15.92 -13.15
C LEU A 169 0.95 -15.01 -13.01
N GLN A 170 0.75 -13.79 -12.53
CA GLN A 170 1.79 -12.79 -12.34
C GLN A 170 1.84 -12.32 -10.89
N GLN A 171 3.03 -11.88 -10.47
CA GLN A 171 3.21 -11.20 -9.19
C GLN A 171 3.88 -9.84 -9.40
N PHE A 172 3.32 -8.83 -8.75
CA PHE A 172 3.93 -7.51 -8.63
C PHE A 172 4.31 -7.27 -7.16
N ILE A 173 5.55 -6.84 -6.92
CA ILE A 173 6.03 -6.58 -5.56
C ILE A 173 6.26 -5.08 -5.36
N ALA A 174 5.52 -4.50 -4.42
CA ALA A 174 5.73 -3.13 -3.97
C ALA A 174 6.70 -3.10 -2.78
N THR A 175 7.86 -2.49 -3.00
CA THR A 175 8.93 -2.35 -2.01
C THR A 175 9.07 -0.90 -1.53
N TYR A 176 9.07 -0.67 -0.22
CA TYR A 176 9.10 0.68 0.36
C TYR A 176 10.39 1.05 1.11
N GLY A 177 11.14 0.08 1.63
CA GLY A 177 12.39 0.31 2.37
C GLY A 177 13.66 -0.13 1.65
N ASP A 178 14.69 -0.36 2.45
CA ASP A 178 16.04 -0.82 2.08
C ASP A 178 16.61 -1.63 3.25
N ARG A 179 17.47 -2.63 2.98
CA ARG A 179 18.20 -3.40 4.01
C ARG A 179 19.68 -3.02 4.11
N GLY A 180 20.12 -2.09 3.27
CA GLY A 180 21.49 -1.58 3.27
C GLY A 180 21.56 -0.17 3.88
N SER A 181 22.52 0.62 3.38
CA SER A 181 22.75 1.99 3.84
C SER A 181 21.85 3.04 3.18
N GLY A 182 20.96 2.63 2.26
CA GLY A 182 20.14 3.53 1.43
C GLY A 182 20.94 4.38 0.41
N ARG A 183 22.26 4.14 0.28
CA ARG A 183 23.16 4.93 -0.60
C ARG A 183 23.51 4.23 -1.90
N SER A 184 23.40 2.91 -1.95
CA SER A 184 23.82 2.08 -3.08
C SER A 184 22.74 1.05 -3.40
N TYR A 185 22.53 0.83 -4.70
CA TYR A 185 21.65 -0.22 -5.18
C TYR A 185 22.40 -1.57 -5.14
N TYR A 186 21.72 -2.63 -4.72
CA TYR A 186 22.26 -3.99 -4.65
C TYR A 186 21.30 -5.00 -5.28
N TYR A 187 21.82 -6.19 -5.58
CA TYR A 187 21.06 -7.27 -6.22
C TYR A 187 20.62 -8.26 -5.16
N VAL A 188 19.31 -8.38 -4.96
CA VAL A 188 18.71 -9.20 -3.90
C VAL A 188 19.15 -10.66 -4.00
N GLY A 189 19.25 -11.20 -5.22
CA GLY A 189 19.77 -12.54 -5.48
C GLY A 189 21.22 -12.77 -5.02
N ALA A 190 22.07 -11.76 -5.16
CA ALA A 190 23.47 -11.83 -4.75
C ALA A 190 23.61 -11.72 -3.23
N GLU A 191 22.84 -10.84 -2.58
CA GLU A 191 22.86 -10.68 -1.12
C GLU A 191 22.37 -11.95 -0.40
N MET A 192 21.45 -12.69 -1.00
CA MET A 192 20.94 -13.96 -0.46
C MET A 192 21.77 -15.19 -0.85
N HIS A 193 22.96 -15.03 -1.44
CA HIS A 193 23.80 -16.18 -1.83
C HIS A 193 24.03 -17.10 -0.63
N GLY A 194 23.84 -18.42 -0.83
CA GLY A 194 23.90 -19.42 0.24
C GLY A 194 22.64 -20.27 0.35
N SER A 195 22.49 -20.91 1.50
CA SER A 195 21.46 -21.91 1.78
C SER A 195 20.57 -21.46 2.93
N TRP A 196 19.25 -21.44 2.69
CA TRP A 196 18.24 -20.95 3.63
C TRP A 196 17.18 -22.01 3.85
N GLN A 197 16.82 -22.29 5.11
CA GLN A 197 15.92 -23.37 5.46
C GLN A 197 14.90 -22.99 6.55
N ALA A 198 13.69 -23.53 6.44
CA ALA A 198 12.76 -23.73 7.54
C ALA A 198 11.90 -24.97 7.27
N ASP A 199 11.76 -25.85 8.26
CA ASP A 199 10.99 -27.08 8.17
C ASP A 199 11.29 -27.87 6.88
N ASP A 200 10.26 -28.15 6.06
CA ASP A 200 10.36 -28.88 4.78
C ASP A 200 10.61 -27.97 3.56
N SER A 201 11.01 -26.71 3.80
CA SER A 201 11.28 -25.69 2.78
C SER A 201 12.72 -25.24 2.80
N LYS A 202 13.35 -25.17 1.62
CA LYS A 202 14.73 -24.75 1.46
C LYS A 202 14.93 -23.94 0.18
N VAL A 203 15.73 -22.89 0.27
CA VAL A 203 16.16 -22.03 -0.84
C VAL A 203 17.67 -22.11 -0.93
N ILE A 204 18.19 -22.37 -2.13
CA ILE A 204 19.62 -22.36 -2.42
C ILE A 204 19.85 -21.33 -3.51
N SER A 205 20.60 -20.27 -3.21
CA SER A 205 21.00 -19.25 -4.18
C SER A 205 22.50 -19.41 -4.48
N ASP A 206 22.83 -19.64 -5.74
CA ASP A 206 24.21 -19.88 -6.19
C ASP A 206 24.57 -19.03 -7.42
N THR A 207 25.71 -19.30 -8.07
CA THR A 207 26.15 -18.52 -9.23
C THR A 207 25.31 -18.76 -10.49
N GLU A 208 24.59 -19.88 -10.56
CA GLU A 208 23.81 -20.27 -11.74
C GLU A 208 22.33 -19.91 -11.62
N GLY A 209 21.82 -19.79 -10.39
CA GLY A 209 20.45 -19.36 -10.15
C GLY A 209 19.96 -19.67 -8.74
N ILE A 210 18.65 -19.94 -8.63
CA ILE A 210 17.99 -20.23 -7.36
C ILE A 210 17.23 -21.56 -7.47
N SER A 211 17.43 -22.43 -6.48
CA SER A 211 16.64 -23.66 -6.29
C SER A 211 15.70 -23.54 -5.10
N ILE A 212 14.43 -23.91 -5.30
CA ILE A 212 13.42 -24.04 -4.26
C ILE A 212 13.17 -25.52 -4.03
N ILE A 213 13.25 -25.97 -2.78
CA ILE A 213 12.86 -27.31 -2.35
C ILE A 213 11.70 -27.14 -1.39
N GLU A 214 10.51 -27.58 -1.76
CA GLU A 214 9.31 -27.55 -0.92
C GLU A 214 8.66 -28.94 -0.94
N ASN A 215 8.44 -29.54 0.23
CA ASN A 215 7.78 -30.85 0.36
C ASN A 215 8.42 -31.95 -0.51
N GLY A 216 9.75 -31.97 -0.58
CA GLY A 216 10.53 -32.94 -1.36
C GLY A 216 10.52 -32.73 -2.88
N LYS A 217 9.89 -31.65 -3.38
CA LYS A 217 9.94 -31.26 -4.79
C LYS A 217 10.95 -30.14 -4.99
N THR A 218 11.80 -30.29 -5.99
CA THR A 218 12.81 -29.28 -6.35
C THR A 218 12.39 -28.57 -7.63
N GLU A 219 12.42 -27.24 -7.58
CA GLU A 219 12.27 -26.36 -8.74
C GLU A 219 13.52 -25.48 -8.87
N TRP A 220 14.09 -25.43 -10.07
CA TRP A 220 15.28 -24.64 -10.35
C TRP A 220 14.95 -23.49 -11.31
N PHE A 221 15.54 -22.32 -11.04
CA PHE A 221 15.30 -21.08 -11.75
C PHE A 221 16.64 -20.43 -12.12
N PRO A 222 16.99 -20.36 -13.42
CA PRO A 222 18.17 -19.61 -13.85
C PRO A 222 17.97 -18.12 -13.63
N TRP A 223 19.06 -17.36 -13.50
CA TRP A 223 19.01 -15.90 -13.30
C TRP A 223 18.17 -15.14 -14.35
N ASP A 224 18.15 -15.61 -15.61
CA ASP A 224 17.34 -15.01 -16.68
C ASP A 224 15.82 -15.09 -16.43
N ASN A 225 15.39 -16.00 -15.54
CA ASN A 225 14.00 -16.18 -15.14
C ASN A 225 13.67 -15.50 -13.80
N ILE A 226 14.56 -14.63 -13.30
CA ILE A 226 14.40 -13.96 -12.00
C ILE A 226 14.22 -12.46 -12.22
N VAL A 227 13.12 -11.92 -11.73
CA VAL A 227 12.79 -10.50 -11.87
C VAL A 227 12.97 -9.81 -10.53
N GLN A 228 13.84 -8.81 -10.47
CA GLN A 228 14.09 -8.03 -9.26
C GLN A 228 13.09 -6.89 -9.07
N PHE A 229 12.58 -6.75 -7.85
CA PHE A 229 11.71 -5.66 -7.42
C PHE A 229 12.40 -4.84 -6.33
N GLY A 230 12.81 -3.63 -6.70
CA GLY A 230 13.52 -2.73 -5.79
C GLY A 230 14.84 -3.34 -5.29
N THR A 231 15.11 -3.18 -4.01
CA THR A 231 16.26 -3.78 -3.30
C THR A 231 15.81 -4.80 -2.25
N LEU A 232 14.55 -5.24 -2.30
CA LEU A 232 13.97 -6.07 -1.23
C LEU A 232 13.41 -7.42 -1.68
N ALA A 233 13.11 -7.61 -2.97
CA ALA A 233 12.50 -8.86 -3.42
C ALA A 233 12.88 -9.26 -4.84
N VAL A 234 12.71 -10.55 -5.13
CA VAL A 234 12.76 -11.14 -6.47
C VAL A 234 11.56 -12.06 -6.69
N VAL A 235 11.08 -12.13 -7.93
CA VAL A 235 10.08 -13.09 -8.39
C VAL A 235 10.74 -14.11 -9.31
N LEU A 236 10.52 -15.38 -9.02
CA LEU A 236 11.02 -16.54 -9.75
C LEU A 236 9.96 -16.97 -10.78
N MET A 237 10.30 -16.87 -12.06
CA MET A 237 9.39 -17.14 -13.17
C MET A 237 9.60 -18.54 -13.74
N LYS A 238 8.50 -19.23 -14.06
CA LYS A 238 8.50 -20.51 -14.76
C LYS A 238 7.52 -20.47 -15.90
N ASN A 239 7.98 -20.72 -17.12
CA ASN A 239 7.14 -20.66 -18.33
C ASN A 239 6.37 -19.32 -18.45
N SER A 240 7.03 -18.21 -18.13
CA SER A 240 6.45 -16.85 -18.10
C SER A 240 5.38 -16.60 -17.02
N GLU A 241 5.18 -17.52 -16.08
CA GLU A 241 4.33 -17.33 -14.90
C GLU A 241 5.15 -17.16 -13.63
N ALA A 242 4.67 -16.34 -12.69
CA ALA A 242 5.24 -16.24 -11.36
C ALA A 242 5.01 -17.57 -10.61
N ALA A 243 6.08 -18.17 -10.09
CA ALA A 243 6.01 -19.39 -9.28
C ALA A 243 6.26 -19.10 -7.80
N TRP A 244 7.26 -18.27 -7.51
CA TRP A 244 7.70 -17.96 -6.16
C TRP A 244 8.17 -16.51 -6.05
N THR A 245 8.03 -15.91 -4.88
CA THR A 245 8.68 -14.67 -4.49
C THR A 245 9.63 -14.95 -3.34
N ILE A 246 10.83 -14.38 -3.40
CA ILE A 246 11.74 -14.31 -2.26
C ILE A 246 11.89 -12.84 -1.87
N ALA A 247 11.70 -12.54 -0.60
CA ALA A 247 11.85 -11.21 -0.03
C ALA A 247 12.87 -11.20 1.12
N LEU A 248 13.55 -10.07 1.33
CA LEU A 248 14.44 -9.86 2.48
C LEU A 248 13.60 -9.43 3.69
N ASP A 249 13.65 -10.21 4.77
CA ASP A 249 12.91 -9.91 6.01
C ASP A 249 13.45 -8.61 6.66
N GLU A 250 12.71 -8.05 7.61
CA GLU A 250 13.05 -6.78 8.27
C GLU A 250 14.38 -6.81 9.02
N ASN A 251 14.79 -7.99 9.48
CA ASN A 251 16.05 -8.20 10.18
C ASN A 251 17.21 -8.55 9.25
N PHE A 252 17.00 -8.63 7.93
CA PHE A 252 18.06 -8.90 6.98
C PHE A 252 19.00 -7.69 6.87
N GLU A 253 20.31 -7.91 6.96
CA GLU A 253 21.30 -6.84 6.84
C GLU A 253 22.14 -7.01 5.56
N VAL A 254 22.17 -5.96 4.74
CA VAL A 254 23.03 -5.91 3.55
C VAL A 254 24.33 -5.21 3.88
N HIS A 255 25.43 -5.94 3.78
CA HIS A 255 26.77 -5.45 4.06
C HIS A 255 27.51 -5.16 2.77
N SER A 256 28.05 -3.94 2.63
CA SER A 256 28.93 -3.59 1.51
C SER A 256 30.31 -4.27 1.56
N GLU A 257 30.65 -4.95 2.67
CA GLU A 257 31.92 -5.64 2.87
C GLU A 257 31.73 -7.14 2.70
N ALA A 258 32.33 -7.73 1.66
CA ALA A 258 32.19 -9.14 1.28
C ALA A 258 32.68 -10.17 2.34
N LEU A 259 33.23 -9.71 3.47
CA LEU A 259 33.76 -10.54 4.55
C LEU A 259 32.79 -10.65 5.74
N VAL A 260 31.68 -9.90 5.73
CA VAL A 260 30.66 -9.98 6.78
C VAL A 260 29.64 -11.05 6.38
N PRO A 261 29.39 -12.06 7.24
CA PRO A 261 28.36 -13.06 6.99
C PRO A 261 27.00 -12.41 6.77
N THR A 262 26.20 -12.97 5.87
CA THR A 262 24.80 -12.56 5.70
C THR A 262 24.04 -12.87 6.98
N THR A 263 23.35 -11.88 7.54
CA THR A 263 22.57 -12.03 8.78
C THR A 263 21.10 -11.70 8.53
N GLY A 264 20.23 -12.32 9.34
CA GLY A 264 18.78 -12.15 9.27
C GLY A 264 18.08 -13.27 8.51
N ASN A 265 16.84 -13.02 8.08
CA ASN A 265 16.01 -14.02 7.43
C ASN A 265 15.63 -13.60 5.99
N ILE A 266 15.26 -14.58 5.19
CA ILE A 266 14.52 -14.35 3.95
C ILE A 266 13.09 -14.90 4.10
N ILE A 267 12.19 -14.41 3.26
CA ILE A 267 10.78 -14.83 3.21
C ILE A 267 10.54 -15.47 1.87
N LEU A 268 10.08 -16.72 1.86
CA LEU A 268 9.63 -17.44 0.69
C LEU A 268 8.10 -17.39 0.62
N TYR A 269 7.56 -17.00 -0.53
CA TYR A 269 6.13 -16.88 -0.75
C TYR A 269 5.72 -17.51 -2.09
N LYS A 270 4.72 -18.39 -2.05
CA LYS A 270 4.21 -19.06 -3.25
C LYS A 270 3.32 -18.14 -4.07
N ALA A 271 3.58 -18.05 -5.37
CA ALA A 271 2.68 -17.37 -6.28
C ALA A 271 1.44 -18.24 -6.54
N THR A 272 0.33 -17.91 -5.88
CA THR A 272 -0.95 -18.59 -6.08
C THR A 272 -2.10 -17.69 -5.66
N MET A 273 -3.27 -17.90 -6.26
CA MET A 273 -4.53 -17.28 -5.85
C MET A 273 -5.15 -17.94 -4.62
N GLU A 274 -4.70 -19.13 -4.23
CA GLU A 274 -5.11 -19.82 -3.00
C GLU A 274 -4.53 -19.12 -1.77
N GLN A 275 -5.18 -19.25 -0.60
CA GLN A 275 -4.63 -18.72 0.64
C GLN A 275 -3.35 -19.49 1.01
N THR A 276 -2.25 -18.77 1.18
CA THR A 276 -0.94 -19.32 1.54
C THR A 276 -0.21 -18.33 2.41
N ASP A 277 0.43 -18.81 3.46
CA ASP A 277 1.21 -17.97 4.37
C ASP A 277 2.68 -17.89 3.90
N PRO A 278 3.35 -16.74 4.08
CA PRO A 278 4.79 -16.63 3.82
C PRO A 278 5.60 -17.50 4.79
N ILE A 279 6.69 -18.10 4.30
CA ILE A 279 7.60 -18.96 5.07
C ILE A 279 8.88 -18.18 5.35
N VAL A 280 9.20 -17.99 6.62
CA VAL A 280 10.45 -17.33 7.03
C VAL A 280 11.57 -18.38 7.09
N LEU A 281 12.64 -18.17 6.31
CA LEU A 281 13.79 -19.07 6.20
C LEU A 281 15.03 -18.44 6.83
N ARG A 282 15.83 -19.27 7.50
CA ARG A 282 17.09 -18.87 8.14
C ARG A 282 18.29 -19.40 7.38
N CYS A 283 19.40 -18.68 7.43
CA CYS A 283 20.65 -19.14 6.85
C CYS A 283 21.14 -20.41 7.57
N GLU A 284 21.54 -21.44 6.82
CA GLU A 284 22.10 -22.68 7.40
C GLU A 284 23.54 -22.49 7.93
N ASP A 285 24.24 -21.44 7.50
CA ASP A 285 25.64 -21.17 7.86
C ASP A 285 25.80 -20.36 9.16
N GLU A 286 24.73 -20.17 9.96
CA GLU A 286 24.81 -19.64 11.33
C GLU A 286 25.27 -20.74 12.32
N TYR A 287 26.59 -21.00 12.38
CA TYR A 287 27.24 -21.77 13.45
C TYR A 287 28.40 -21.03 14.10
#